data_AF-A0AAE1X7J5-F1
#
_entry.id   AF-A0AAE1X7J5-F1
#
_cell.length_a   1.000
_cell.length_b   1.000
_cell.length_c   1.000
_cell.angle_alpha   90.00
_cell.angle_beta   90.00
_cell.angle_gamma   90.00
#
_symmetry.space_group_name_H-M   'P 1'
#
loop_
_entity.id
_entity.type
_entity.pdbx_description
1 polymer ?
#
loop_
_entity_poly.entity_id
_entity_poly.type
_entity_poly.pdbx_seq_one_letter_code
_entity_poly.pdbx_strand_id
1 'polypeptide(L)'
;MGDSTENSCPNLIRSNQSNHRVELIQPAVNGTLNVLRSCIKVPSIKRVVLTSSIAAVFSNRNAKSSDVVIDESWYSDPTFCKEIETLAEEAARKFAEQYGIDLVVMNPGLVIGPCLQPTLNVSFTIFLDFITKGECSCSIEGGCVLVDIRDVADAHVLAFENASAEGRYCLVAKTMTFFETSNILRDLYPSLDLVKRLGDNQPTLKCFQVSKEKAKSLGINFIPMDQSFKDTVEVLKEKTCLFDDHMMSSTLC
;
A
#
# COMPACT_ATOMS: atom_id res chain seq x y z
N MET A 1 -10.12 -13.17 -51.98
CA MET A 1 -11.06 -14.07 -51.31
C MET A 1 -10.23 -14.90 -50.34
N GLY A 2 -10.33 -14.79 -49.02
CA GLY A 2 -11.18 -13.98 -48.18
C GLY A 2 -10.42 -13.62 -46.92
N ASP A 3 -10.76 -12.45 -46.43
CA ASP A 3 -10.37 -11.81 -45.20
C ASP A 3 -10.93 -12.59 -44.00
N SER A 4 -10.12 -12.80 -42.96
CA SER A 4 -10.59 -13.28 -41.66
C SER A 4 -10.28 -12.19 -40.64
N THR A 5 -11.29 -11.36 -40.46
CA THR A 5 -11.37 -10.23 -39.54
C THR A 5 -11.33 -10.68 -38.08
N GLU A 6 -10.58 -9.88 -37.31
CA GLU A 6 -10.92 -9.33 -36.00
C GLU A 6 -11.75 -10.18 -35.02
N ASN A 7 -11.12 -10.53 -33.90
CA ASN A 7 -11.75 -10.32 -32.59
C ASN A 7 -10.67 -9.99 -31.56
N SER A 8 -10.29 -8.72 -31.57
CA SER A 8 -9.36 -8.10 -30.64
C SER A 8 -10.11 -7.64 -29.39
N CYS A 9 -9.96 -8.32 -28.26
CA CYS A 9 -10.28 -7.73 -26.96
C CYS A 9 -9.27 -6.60 -26.65
N PRO A 10 -9.70 -5.36 -26.36
CA PRO A 10 -8.79 -4.26 -26.11
C PRO A 10 -8.29 -4.26 -24.65
N ASN A 11 -7.01 -3.90 -24.52
CA ASN A 11 -6.36 -3.35 -23.31
C ASN A 11 -5.98 -4.31 -22.18
N LEU A 12 -4.99 -5.15 -22.45
CA LEU A 12 -3.95 -5.44 -21.45
C LEU A 12 -2.74 -4.56 -21.78
N ILE A 13 -2.45 -3.61 -20.90
CA ILE A 13 -1.27 -2.75 -20.96
C ILE A 13 -0.03 -3.65 -20.90
N ARG A 14 0.52 -4.01 -22.07
CA ARG A 14 1.95 -4.31 -22.22
C ARG A 14 2.67 -2.97 -22.14
N SER A 15 2.91 -2.47 -20.93
CA SER A 15 3.73 -1.26 -20.75
C SER A 15 5.17 -1.60 -21.12
N ASN A 16 5.63 -1.01 -22.22
CA ASN A 16 7.03 -1.01 -22.62
C ASN A 16 7.87 -0.43 -21.46
N GLN A 17 8.91 -1.12 -21.00
CA GLN A 17 9.73 -0.70 -19.84
C GLN A 17 10.32 0.72 -19.97
N SER A 18 10.43 1.24 -21.20
CA SER A 18 10.85 2.61 -21.49
C SER A 18 9.85 3.66 -21.02
N ASN A 19 8.54 3.40 -21.12
CA ASN A 19 7.49 4.36 -20.79
C ASN A 19 7.30 4.48 -19.27
N HIS A 20 7.42 3.36 -18.54
CA HIS A 20 7.26 3.34 -17.08
C HIS A 20 8.25 4.28 -16.35
N ARG A 21 9.50 4.36 -16.84
CA ARG A 21 10.49 5.29 -16.26
C ARG A 21 10.10 6.75 -16.46
N VAL A 22 9.64 7.11 -17.65
CA VAL A 22 9.36 8.52 -18.02
C VAL A 22 8.03 8.98 -17.45
N GLU A 23 7.02 8.10 -17.43
CA GLU A 23 5.66 8.45 -17.05
C GLU A 23 5.42 8.42 -15.54
N LEU A 24 6.17 7.63 -14.77
CA LEU A 24 5.91 7.45 -13.34
C LEU A 24 7.13 7.70 -12.44
N ILE A 25 8.28 7.10 -12.75
CA ILE A 25 9.48 7.23 -11.90
C ILE A 25 10.03 8.67 -11.93
N GLN A 26 10.26 9.22 -13.13
CA GLN A 26 10.85 10.55 -13.27
C GLN A 26 9.95 11.64 -12.65
N PRO A 27 8.62 11.64 -12.83
CA PRO A 27 7.73 12.57 -12.14
C PRO A 27 7.77 12.44 -10.62
N ALA A 28 7.82 11.22 -10.06
CA ALA A 28 7.88 11.06 -8.60
C ALA A 28 9.19 11.59 -8.01
N VAL A 29 10.33 11.24 -8.62
CA VAL A 29 11.65 11.75 -8.19
C VAL A 29 11.72 13.27 -8.35
N ASN A 30 11.34 13.79 -9.51
CA ASN A 30 11.40 15.23 -9.77
C ASN A 30 10.43 16.02 -8.91
N GLY A 31 9.22 15.51 -8.70
CA GLY A 31 8.21 16.13 -7.83
C GLY A 31 8.71 16.22 -6.39
N THR A 32 9.26 15.12 -5.87
CA THR A 32 9.83 15.07 -4.52
C THR A 32 10.98 16.06 -4.36
N LEU A 33 11.94 16.06 -5.29
CA LEU A 33 13.06 17.01 -5.27
C LEU A 33 12.61 18.46 -5.47
N ASN A 34 11.56 18.71 -6.25
CA ASN A 34 11.01 20.05 -6.46
C ASN A 34 10.45 20.64 -5.16
N VAL A 35 9.72 19.84 -4.38
CA VAL A 35 9.22 20.26 -3.07
C VAL A 35 10.39 20.52 -2.12
N LEU A 36 11.35 19.59 -2.00
CA LEU A 36 12.50 19.77 -1.11
C LEU A 36 13.36 21.00 -1.46
N ARG A 37 13.59 21.26 -2.75
CA ARG A 37 14.25 22.48 -3.24
C ARG A 37 13.47 23.76 -2.90
N SER A 38 12.16 23.67 -2.74
CA SER A 38 11.34 24.79 -2.28
C SER A 38 11.46 24.96 -0.77
N CYS A 39 11.48 23.85 -0.02
CA CYS A 39 11.65 23.87 1.43
C CYS A 39 12.94 24.56 1.88
N ILE A 40 14.08 24.27 1.23
CA ILE A 40 15.37 24.90 1.59
C ILE A 40 15.41 26.43 1.38
N LYS A 41 14.49 26.97 0.58
CA LYS A 41 14.40 28.41 0.32
C LYS A 41 13.61 29.15 1.40
N VAL A 42 12.95 28.43 2.30
CA VAL A 42 12.03 28.98 3.31
C VAL A 42 12.58 28.67 4.71
N PRO A 43 13.27 29.64 5.36
CA PRO A 43 13.96 29.41 6.63
C PRO A 43 13.04 29.01 7.80
N SER A 44 11.74 29.27 7.70
CA SER A 44 10.76 28.91 8.74
C SER A 44 10.36 27.44 8.71
N ILE A 45 10.69 26.69 7.65
CA ILE A 45 10.43 25.25 7.57
C ILE A 45 11.48 24.54 8.41
N LYS A 46 11.02 23.79 9.42
CA LYS A 46 11.87 23.09 10.38
C LYS A 46 12.06 21.62 10.07
N ARG A 47 11.03 20.98 9.50
CA ARG A 47 10.98 19.55 9.22
C ARG A 47 10.12 19.28 8.00
N VAL A 48 10.49 18.26 7.24
CA VAL A 48 9.68 17.67 6.18
C VAL A 48 9.31 16.24 6.58
N VAL A 49 8.02 15.93 6.56
CA VAL A 49 7.53 14.55 6.69
C VAL A 49 7.13 14.05 5.31
N LEU A 50 7.86 13.05 4.80
CA LEU A 50 7.65 12.47 3.48
C LEU A 50 6.85 11.17 3.60
N THR A 51 5.73 11.10 2.89
CA THR A 51 5.04 9.84 2.64
C THR A 51 5.79 9.07 1.55
N SER A 52 6.40 7.97 1.93
CA SER A 52 6.97 6.96 1.04
C SER A 52 6.05 5.73 1.03
N SER A 53 6.60 4.54 0.91
CA SER A 53 5.87 3.27 0.91
C SER A 53 6.74 2.17 1.51
N ILE A 54 6.09 1.15 2.05
CA ILE A 54 6.78 -0.08 2.46
C ILE A 54 7.48 -0.78 1.27
N ALA A 55 7.07 -0.48 0.04
CA ALA A 55 7.74 -0.89 -1.19
C ALA A 55 9.19 -0.37 -1.27
N ALA A 56 9.53 0.74 -0.60
CA ALA A 56 10.91 1.24 -0.50
C ALA A 56 11.76 0.50 0.56
N VAL A 57 11.12 -0.33 1.40
CA VAL A 57 11.78 -1.05 2.50
C VAL A 57 12.17 -2.46 2.07
N PHE A 58 11.26 -3.23 1.46
CA PHE A 58 11.49 -4.66 1.28
C PHE A 58 11.02 -5.31 -0.04
N SER A 59 10.97 -4.60 -1.15
CA SER A 59 10.72 -5.18 -2.49
C SER A 59 11.84 -6.09 -3.02
N ASN A 60 12.53 -6.82 -2.13
CA ASN A 60 13.62 -7.74 -2.39
C ASN A 60 13.13 -9.19 -2.30
N ARG A 61 13.64 -10.06 -3.18
CA ARG A 61 13.39 -11.52 -3.13
C ARG A 61 13.85 -12.21 -1.84
N ASN A 62 14.47 -11.53 -0.87
CA ASN A 62 15.10 -12.18 0.28
C ASN A 62 14.18 -12.33 1.50
N ALA A 63 13.00 -11.72 1.50
CA ALA A 63 11.99 -11.92 2.54
C ALA A 63 11.22 -13.24 2.29
N LYS A 64 11.94 -14.37 2.20
CA LYS A 64 11.37 -15.69 1.85
C LYS A 64 10.98 -16.55 3.05
N SER A 65 11.23 -16.10 4.26
CA SER A 65 10.91 -16.89 5.46
C SER A 65 10.08 -16.10 6.45
N SER A 66 9.14 -16.82 7.07
CA SER A 66 8.26 -16.31 8.11
C SER A 66 8.96 -15.85 9.38
N ASP A 67 10.24 -16.19 9.52
CA ASP A 67 11.06 -15.88 10.69
C ASP A 67 11.76 -14.52 10.54
N VAL A 68 11.65 -13.89 9.37
CA VAL A 68 12.18 -12.55 9.13
C VAL A 68 11.24 -11.50 9.70
N VAL A 69 11.81 -10.63 10.54
CA VAL A 69 11.20 -9.35 10.94
C VAL A 69 11.86 -8.25 10.14
N ILE A 70 11.08 -7.59 9.30
CA ILE A 70 11.51 -6.46 8.47
C ILE A 70 11.38 -5.19 9.30
N ASP A 71 12.38 -4.32 9.25
CA ASP A 71 12.38 -3.04 9.94
C ASP A 71 12.95 -1.93 9.05
N GLU A 72 13.12 -0.74 9.60
CA GLU A 72 13.56 0.45 8.88
C GLU A 72 15.02 0.41 8.39
N SER A 73 15.81 -0.57 8.84
CA SER A 73 17.17 -0.80 8.35
C SER A 73 17.20 -1.47 6.96
N TRP A 74 16.07 -2.04 6.53
CA TRP A 74 15.94 -2.68 5.23
C TRP A 74 15.73 -1.67 4.11
N TYR A 75 16.36 -1.89 2.96
CA TYR A 75 16.17 -1.08 1.77
C TYR A 75 15.89 -1.98 0.57
N SER A 76 14.89 -1.61 -0.22
CA SER A 76 14.65 -2.23 -1.51
C SER A 76 15.81 -1.98 -2.46
N ASP A 77 16.22 -3.01 -3.20
CA ASP A 77 17.27 -2.94 -4.20
C ASP A 77 16.71 -2.25 -5.45
N PRO A 78 17.18 -1.03 -5.78
CA PRO A 78 16.70 -0.27 -6.93
C PRO A 78 17.01 -0.95 -8.28
N THR A 79 17.94 -1.90 -8.30
CA THR A 79 18.29 -2.68 -9.50
C THR A 79 17.28 -3.79 -9.76
N PHE A 80 16.66 -4.32 -8.71
CA PHE A 80 15.69 -5.40 -8.76
C PHE A 80 14.26 -4.87 -8.90
N CYS A 81 13.91 -3.88 -8.08
CA CYS A 81 12.65 -3.17 -8.16
C CYS A 81 12.93 -1.71 -8.51
N LYS A 82 12.72 -1.35 -9.80
CA LYS A 82 12.68 0.05 -10.25
C LYS A 82 11.36 0.69 -9.82
N GLU A 83 11.00 0.48 -8.58
CA GLU A 83 9.78 1.03 -8.00
C GLU A 83 9.99 2.52 -7.79
N ILE A 84 8.92 3.24 -8.10
CA ILE A 84 8.82 4.68 -8.13
C ILE A 84 9.18 5.23 -6.74
N GLU A 85 8.70 4.53 -5.70
CA GLU A 85 8.82 4.85 -4.29
C GLU A 85 10.26 4.70 -3.79
N THR A 86 10.94 3.60 -4.15
CA THR A 86 12.34 3.35 -3.76
C THR A 86 13.26 4.46 -4.27
N LEU A 87 13.16 4.81 -5.55
CA LEU A 87 14.01 5.83 -6.15
C LEU A 87 13.67 7.25 -5.67
N ALA A 88 12.38 7.56 -5.47
CA ALA A 88 11.97 8.86 -4.94
C ALA A 88 12.42 9.07 -3.48
N GLU A 89 12.29 8.05 -2.63
CA GLU A 89 12.75 8.11 -1.25
C GLU A 89 14.26 8.22 -1.16
N GLU A 90 15.00 7.42 -1.94
CA GLU A 90 16.47 7.48 -1.97
C GLU A 90 16.95 8.88 -2.39
N ALA A 91 16.34 9.46 -3.43
CA ALA A 91 16.64 10.80 -3.89
C ALA A 91 16.33 11.86 -2.81
N ALA A 92 15.18 11.74 -2.14
CA ALA A 92 14.79 12.64 -1.06
C ALA A 92 15.78 12.60 0.10
N ARG A 93 16.17 11.40 0.53
CA ARG A 93 17.06 11.20 1.68
C ARG A 93 18.48 11.70 1.39
N LYS A 94 19.02 11.43 0.19
CA LYS A 94 20.30 12.00 -0.26
C LYS A 94 20.26 13.52 -0.33
N PHE A 95 19.17 14.09 -0.84
CA PHE A 95 19.01 15.54 -0.90
C PHE A 95 18.92 16.16 0.50
N ALA A 96 18.15 15.56 1.40
CA ALA A 96 18.04 16.03 2.78
C ALA A 96 19.39 16.00 3.52
N GLU A 97 20.16 14.92 3.37
CA GLU A 97 21.51 14.80 3.92
C GLU A 97 22.45 15.89 3.36
N GLN A 98 22.44 16.10 2.03
CA GLN A 98 23.28 17.09 1.38
C GLN A 98 23.00 18.54 1.83
N TYR A 99 21.73 18.87 2.09
CA TYR A 99 21.30 20.24 2.38
C TYR A 99 20.90 20.46 3.85
N GLY A 100 21.11 19.48 4.73
CA GLY A 100 20.79 19.58 6.16
C GLY A 100 19.30 19.74 6.46
N ILE A 101 18.42 19.11 5.66
CA ILE A 101 16.98 19.10 5.92
C ILE A 101 16.68 18.03 6.96
N ASP A 102 15.98 18.40 8.04
CA ASP A 102 15.34 17.43 8.94
C ASP A 102 14.19 16.74 8.18
N LEU A 103 14.47 15.51 7.73
CA LEU A 103 13.56 14.68 6.96
C LEU A 103 13.16 13.44 7.77
N VAL A 104 11.86 13.25 7.93
CA VAL A 104 11.28 12.03 8.48
C VAL A 104 10.46 11.35 7.38
N VAL A 105 10.60 10.04 7.22
CA VAL A 105 9.96 9.26 6.17
C VAL A 105 8.96 8.26 6.76
N MET A 106 7.75 8.24 6.23
CA MET A 106 6.70 7.30 6.60
C MET A 106 6.56 6.23 5.50
N ASN A 107 6.64 4.96 5.86
CA ASN A 107 6.57 3.82 4.95
C ASN A 107 5.32 2.97 5.23
N PRO A 108 4.12 3.42 4.80
CA PRO A 108 2.88 2.67 4.98
C PRO A 108 2.81 1.41 4.11
N GLY A 109 2.10 0.40 4.63
CA GLY A 109 1.61 -0.73 3.85
C GLY A 109 0.42 -0.37 2.95
N LEU A 110 -0.36 -1.37 2.56
CA LEU A 110 -1.65 -1.16 1.89
C LEU A 110 -2.61 -0.46 2.87
N VAL A 111 -2.92 0.79 2.55
CA VAL A 111 -3.73 1.65 3.42
C VAL A 111 -5.21 1.37 3.18
N ILE A 112 -5.91 1.00 4.26
CA ILE A 112 -7.35 0.74 4.29
C ILE A 112 -8.02 1.57 5.39
N GLY A 113 -9.34 1.47 5.55
CA GLY A 113 -10.11 2.18 6.58
C GLY A 113 -11.14 3.14 5.99
N PRO A 114 -11.58 4.17 6.72
CA PRO A 114 -12.57 5.13 6.21
C PRO A 114 -12.01 6.00 5.07
N CYS A 115 -12.88 6.56 4.22
CA CYS A 115 -12.45 7.33 3.04
C CYS A 115 -13.30 8.58 2.80
N LEU A 116 -12.67 9.76 2.89
CA LEU A 116 -13.33 11.06 2.72
C LEU A 116 -13.53 11.46 1.25
N GLN A 117 -12.68 10.98 0.35
CA GLN A 117 -12.73 11.39 -1.06
C GLN A 117 -13.91 10.69 -1.79
N PRO A 118 -14.54 11.27 -2.80
CA PRO A 118 -15.69 10.65 -3.46
C PRO A 118 -15.32 9.41 -4.30
N THR A 119 -14.06 9.28 -4.70
CA THR A 119 -13.57 8.20 -5.57
C THR A 119 -12.75 7.16 -4.80
N LEU A 120 -12.61 5.96 -5.35
CA LEU A 120 -11.69 4.96 -4.81
C LEU A 120 -10.26 5.30 -5.24
N ASN A 121 -9.31 5.20 -4.31
CA ASN A 121 -7.88 5.25 -4.65
C ASN A 121 -7.38 3.84 -5.04
N VAL A 122 -6.10 3.76 -5.42
CA VAL A 122 -5.46 2.50 -5.80
C VAL A 122 -5.56 1.43 -4.71
N SER A 123 -5.36 1.78 -3.44
CA SER A 123 -5.43 0.82 -2.32
C SER A 123 -6.84 0.23 -2.16
N PHE A 124 -7.88 1.05 -2.28
CA PHE A 124 -9.27 0.59 -2.30
C PHE A 124 -9.56 -0.29 -3.50
N THR A 125 -9.06 0.05 -4.70
CA THR A 125 -9.23 -0.79 -5.89
C THR A 125 -8.57 -2.16 -5.70
N ILE A 126 -7.37 -2.21 -5.13
CA ILE A 126 -6.68 -3.47 -4.83
C ILE A 126 -7.47 -4.29 -3.81
N PHE A 127 -7.95 -3.65 -2.74
CA PHE A 127 -8.75 -4.34 -1.73
C PHE A 127 -10.11 -4.81 -2.29
N LEU A 128 -10.69 -4.05 -3.21
CA LEU A 128 -11.91 -4.43 -3.89
C LEU A 128 -11.70 -5.60 -4.84
N ASP A 129 -10.62 -5.59 -5.63
CA ASP A 129 -10.23 -6.73 -6.47
C ASP A 129 -9.98 -7.97 -5.61
N PHE A 130 -9.38 -7.80 -4.42
CA PHE A 130 -9.21 -8.89 -3.48
C PHE A 130 -10.56 -9.49 -3.06
N ILE A 131 -11.51 -8.64 -2.67
CA ILE A 131 -12.85 -9.05 -2.24
C ILE A 131 -13.66 -9.68 -3.39
N THR A 132 -13.60 -9.10 -4.59
CA THR A 132 -14.51 -9.46 -5.69
C THR A 132 -13.95 -10.53 -6.62
N LYS A 133 -12.61 -10.56 -6.78
CA LYS A 133 -11.91 -11.44 -7.71
C LYS A 133 -11.06 -12.49 -7.00
N GLY A 134 -10.72 -12.28 -5.73
CA GLY A 134 -9.71 -13.10 -5.03
C GLY A 134 -8.29 -12.79 -5.52
N GLU A 135 -8.09 -11.64 -6.17
CA GLU A 135 -6.82 -11.21 -6.75
C GLU A 135 -6.30 -9.98 -6.02
N CYS A 136 -5.00 -9.90 -5.73
CA CYS A 136 -4.42 -8.68 -5.19
C CYS A 136 -3.05 -8.45 -5.81
N SER A 137 -2.98 -7.40 -6.63
CA SER A 137 -1.80 -7.04 -7.41
C SER A 137 -0.62 -6.58 -6.56
N CYS A 138 -0.84 -6.20 -5.29
CA CYS A 138 0.23 -5.85 -4.34
C CYS A 138 0.62 -7.01 -3.41
N SER A 139 0.22 -8.25 -3.73
CA SER A 139 0.53 -9.38 -2.85
C SER A 139 1.99 -9.77 -2.92
N ILE A 140 2.61 -9.89 -1.76
CA ILE A 140 3.96 -10.38 -1.62
C ILE A 140 3.84 -11.79 -1.05
N GLU A 141 4.24 -12.79 -1.85
CA GLU A 141 4.20 -14.22 -1.48
C GLU A 141 2.84 -14.70 -0.93
N GLY A 142 1.73 -14.15 -1.45
CA GLY A 142 0.36 -14.56 -1.07
C GLY A 142 -0.21 -13.87 0.17
N GLY A 143 0.42 -12.77 0.63
CA GLY A 143 -0.08 -11.94 1.72
C GLY A 143 -0.15 -10.45 1.43
N CYS A 144 -0.88 -9.74 2.28
CA CYS A 144 -1.05 -8.28 2.32
C CYS A 144 -0.36 -7.71 3.56
N VAL A 145 0.32 -6.58 3.39
CA VAL A 145 0.77 -5.72 4.49
C VAL A 145 -0.23 -4.59 4.65
N LEU A 146 -0.88 -4.49 5.81
CA LEU A 146 -2.06 -3.66 6.00
C LEU A 146 -1.85 -2.62 7.10
N VAL A 147 -2.42 -1.44 6.92
CA VAL A 147 -2.46 -0.36 7.93
C VAL A 147 -3.73 0.47 7.77
N ASP A 148 -4.25 0.99 8.88
CA ASP A 148 -5.38 1.92 8.85
C ASP A 148 -4.94 3.33 8.45
N ILE A 149 -5.72 4.01 7.61
CA ILE A 149 -5.45 5.39 7.19
C ILE A 149 -5.34 6.36 8.38
N ARG A 150 -6.08 6.13 9.46
CA ARG A 150 -6.03 6.97 10.66
C ARG A 150 -4.69 6.81 11.36
N ASP A 151 -4.17 5.58 11.49
CA ASP A 151 -2.83 5.34 12.02
C ASP A 151 -1.75 6.02 11.17
N VAL A 152 -1.90 6.00 9.84
CA VAL A 152 -0.98 6.69 8.94
C VAL A 152 -1.05 8.20 9.14
N ALA A 153 -2.25 8.79 9.21
CA ALA A 153 -2.43 10.22 9.43
C ALA A 153 -1.83 10.66 10.78
N ASP A 154 -2.14 9.94 11.85
CA ASP A 154 -1.61 10.21 13.20
C ASP A 154 -0.09 10.09 13.22
N ALA A 155 0.50 9.11 12.53
CA ALA A 155 1.95 8.98 12.42
C ALA A 155 2.61 10.18 11.74
N HIS A 156 1.99 10.75 10.71
CA HIS A 156 2.53 11.96 10.08
C HIS A 156 2.51 13.15 11.03
N VAL A 157 1.41 13.34 11.76
CA VAL A 157 1.28 14.44 12.74
C VAL A 157 2.27 14.25 13.89
N LEU A 158 2.31 13.07 14.50
CA LEU A 158 3.22 12.79 15.62
C LEU A 158 4.69 12.89 15.20
N ALA A 159 5.06 12.45 14.00
CA ALA A 159 6.41 12.63 13.46
C ALA A 159 6.76 14.10 13.21
N PHE A 160 5.78 14.91 12.82
CA PHE A 160 5.98 16.33 12.62
C PHE A 160 6.16 17.07 13.96
N GLU A 161 5.38 16.72 14.98
CA GLU A 161 5.37 17.41 16.29
C GLU A 161 6.47 16.94 17.24
N ASN A 162 6.85 15.67 17.18
CA ASN A 162 7.85 15.10 18.09
C ASN A 162 9.27 15.42 17.61
N ALA A 163 9.95 16.36 18.28
CA ALA A 163 11.31 16.78 17.93
C ALA A 163 12.33 15.63 17.84
N SER A 164 12.14 14.53 18.58
CA SER A 164 13.01 13.35 18.55
C SER A 164 12.70 12.36 17.43
N ALA A 165 11.65 12.56 16.64
CA ALA A 165 11.36 11.71 15.49
C ALA A 165 12.42 11.89 14.40
N GLU A 166 12.97 10.79 13.89
CA GLU A 166 14.05 10.81 12.91
C GLU A 166 14.04 9.59 11.99
N GLY A 167 14.61 9.74 10.79
CA GLY A 167 14.78 8.65 9.83
C GLY A 167 13.45 8.14 9.27
N ARG A 168 13.35 6.82 9.11
CA ARG A 168 12.21 6.14 8.47
C ARG A 168 11.30 5.49 9.51
N TYR A 169 10.04 5.22 9.19
CA TYR A 169 9.07 4.55 10.06
C TYR A 169 8.22 3.57 9.25
N CYS A 170 8.28 2.28 9.59
CA CYS A 170 7.36 1.28 9.03
C CYS A 170 5.97 1.43 9.64
N LEU A 171 4.97 1.71 8.80
CA LEU A 171 3.57 1.81 9.23
C LEU A 171 2.80 0.61 8.72
N VAL A 172 2.92 -0.50 9.44
CA VAL A 172 2.25 -1.77 9.14
C VAL A 172 1.62 -2.34 10.41
N ALA A 173 0.28 -2.34 10.45
CA ALA A 173 -0.48 -2.87 11.57
C ALA A 173 -0.48 -4.40 11.58
N LYS A 174 -0.57 -5.05 10.41
CA LYS A 174 -0.55 -6.51 10.30
C LYS A 174 -0.10 -6.97 8.92
N THR A 175 0.67 -8.06 8.88
CA THR A 175 0.87 -8.84 7.65
C THR A 175 -0.03 -10.06 7.71
N MET A 176 -0.79 -10.32 6.66
CA MET A 176 -1.80 -11.38 6.64
C MET A 176 -1.80 -12.10 5.30
N THR A 177 -1.96 -13.41 5.32
CA THR A 177 -2.24 -14.17 4.09
C THR A 177 -3.62 -13.82 3.54
N PHE A 178 -3.83 -14.06 2.26
CA PHE A 178 -5.17 -13.97 1.68
C PHE A 178 -6.21 -14.85 2.39
N PHE A 179 -5.79 -16.02 2.84
CA PHE A 179 -6.66 -16.94 3.56
C PHE A 179 -7.11 -16.36 4.91
N GLU A 180 -6.18 -15.81 5.70
CA GLU A 180 -6.51 -15.17 6.97
C GLU A 180 -7.40 -13.94 6.78
N THR A 181 -7.08 -13.09 5.80
CA THR A 181 -7.90 -11.92 5.46
C THR A 181 -9.32 -12.35 5.07
N SER A 182 -9.46 -13.37 4.23
CA SER A 182 -10.77 -13.89 3.80
C SER A 182 -11.57 -14.48 4.95
N ASN A 183 -10.93 -15.15 5.91
CA ASN A 183 -11.62 -15.68 7.09
C ASN A 183 -12.16 -14.57 7.99
N ILE A 184 -11.36 -13.52 8.25
CA ILE A 184 -11.86 -12.39 9.02
C ILE A 184 -13.04 -11.73 8.30
N LEU A 185 -12.94 -11.50 7.00
CA LEU A 185 -14.03 -10.90 6.23
C LEU A 185 -15.29 -11.77 6.20
N ARG A 186 -15.15 -13.11 6.15
CA ARG A 186 -16.27 -14.05 6.23
C ARG A 186 -16.99 -13.98 7.58
N ASP A 187 -16.22 -13.89 8.67
CA ASP A 187 -16.79 -13.79 10.01
C ASP A 187 -17.51 -12.45 10.22
N LEU A 188 -16.96 -11.37 9.65
CA LEU A 188 -17.54 -10.03 9.72
C LEU A 188 -18.74 -9.86 8.78
N TYR A 189 -18.71 -10.49 7.61
CA TYR A 189 -19.69 -10.35 6.55
C TYR A 189 -20.01 -11.72 5.91
N PRO A 190 -20.83 -12.57 6.56
CA PRO A 190 -21.14 -13.91 6.05
C PRO A 190 -21.91 -13.93 4.72
N SER A 191 -22.61 -12.84 4.37
CA SER A 191 -23.34 -12.69 3.10
C SER A 191 -22.45 -12.40 1.90
N LEU A 192 -21.19 -12.03 2.15
CA LEU A 192 -20.20 -11.73 1.14
C LEU A 192 -19.67 -13.08 0.60
N ASP A 193 -20.05 -13.47 -0.63
CA ASP A 193 -19.68 -14.73 -1.29
C ASP A 193 -18.19 -14.74 -1.74
N LEU A 194 -17.30 -14.33 -0.83
CA LEU A 194 -15.85 -14.22 -0.94
C LEU A 194 -15.16 -15.55 -1.27
N VAL A 195 -15.83 -16.65 -0.93
CA VAL A 195 -15.22 -17.95 -0.67
C VAL A 195 -15.12 -18.83 -1.91
N LYS A 196 -15.98 -18.65 -2.92
CA LYS A 196 -16.00 -19.58 -4.07
C LYS A 196 -14.72 -19.58 -4.92
N ARG A 197 -13.83 -18.59 -4.78
CA ARG A 197 -12.70 -18.39 -5.71
C ARG A 197 -11.32 -18.79 -5.19
N LEU A 198 -11.10 -18.88 -3.87
CA LEU A 198 -9.76 -19.10 -3.31
C LEU A 198 -9.39 -20.59 -3.11
N GLY A 199 -10.37 -21.50 -3.18
CA GLY A 199 -10.15 -22.94 -2.98
C GLY A 199 -9.79 -23.31 -1.53
N ASP A 200 -10.05 -24.56 -1.13
CA ASP A 200 -9.85 -25.05 0.25
C ASP A 200 -8.38 -25.33 0.60
N ASN A 201 -7.44 -25.11 -0.34
CA ASN A 201 -6.04 -25.39 -0.10
C ASN A 201 -5.38 -24.24 0.66
N GLN A 202 -5.21 -24.42 1.97
CA GLN A 202 -4.31 -23.59 2.79
C GLN A 202 -2.88 -23.70 2.26
N PRO A 203 -2.29 -22.64 1.69
CA PRO A 203 -0.85 -22.61 1.58
C PRO A 203 -0.31 -22.53 3.00
N THR A 204 0.65 -23.36 3.36
CA THR A 204 1.45 -23.26 4.60
C THR A 204 2.33 -22.00 4.67
N LEU A 205 2.03 -20.99 3.85
CA LEU A 205 2.78 -19.74 3.74
C LEU A 205 2.46 -18.89 4.96
N LYS A 206 3.40 -18.80 5.89
CA LYS A 206 3.38 -17.78 6.93
C LYS A 206 3.97 -16.50 6.36
N CYS A 207 3.27 -15.38 6.53
CA CYS A 207 3.79 -14.08 6.14
C CYS A 207 4.96 -13.65 7.04
N PHE A 208 5.96 -12.98 6.43
CA PHE A 208 6.96 -12.22 7.17
C PHE A 208 6.30 -11.18 8.08
N GLN A 209 7.02 -10.76 9.11
CA GLN A 209 6.55 -9.70 10.01
C GLN A 209 7.24 -8.39 9.69
N VAL A 210 6.57 -7.28 9.98
CA VAL A 210 7.16 -5.93 9.95
C VAL A 210 7.19 -5.41 11.39
N SER A 211 8.34 -4.91 11.81
CA SER A 211 8.53 -4.31 13.12
C SER A 211 7.60 -3.11 13.29
N LYS A 212 7.07 -2.98 14.50
CA LYS A 212 6.18 -1.88 14.91
C LYS A 212 6.83 -1.03 15.99
N GLU A 213 8.04 -1.36 16.41
CA GLU A 213 8.68 -0.76 17.58
C GLU A 213 8.87 0.74 17.39
N LYS A 214 9.34 1.16 16.21
CA LYS A 214 9.58 2.57 15.93
C LYS A 214 8.29 3.37 15.76
N ALA A 215 7.28 2.82 15.10
CA ALA A 215 5.96 3.46 15.05
C ALA A 215 5.34 3.59 16.45
N LYS A 216 5.47 2.56 17.30
CA LYS A 216 5.01 2.62 18.69
C LYS A 216 5.80 3.61 19.55
N SER A 217 7.12 3.75 19.33
CA SER A 217 7.92 4.75 20.04
C SER A 217 7.53 6.19 19.69
N LEU A 218 6.89 6.38 18.52
CA LEU A 218 6.27 7.65 18.14
C LEU A 218 4.92 7.92 18.85
N GLY A 219 4.33 6.89 19.47
CA GLY A 219 3.02 6.97 20.14
C GLY A 219 1.88 6.30 19.37
N ILE A 220 2.16 5.59 18.27
CA ILE A 220 1.12 4.94 17.47
C ILE A 220 0.55 3.72 18.16
N ASN A 221 -0.77 3.71 18.27
CA ASN A 221 -1.56 2.57 18.74
C ASN A 221 -2.42 2.06 17.59
N PHE A 222 -1.86 1.12 16.82
CA PHE A 222 -2.51 0.60 15.61
C PHE A 222 -3.93 0.12 15.87
N ILE A 223 -4.85 0.58 15.01
CA ILE A 223 -6.25 0.19 15.05
C ILE A 223 -6.38 -1.31 14.77
N PRO A 224 -7.25 -2.03 15.51
CA PRO A 224 -7.55 -3.42 15.24
C PRO A 224 -8.02 -3.65 13.79
N MET A 225 -7.43 -4.66 13.14
CA MET A 225 -7.64 -4.90 11.70
C MET A 225 -9.10 -5.23 11.35
N ASP A 226 -9.86 -5.82 12.27
CA ASP A 226 -11.29 -6.07 12.11
C ASP A 226 -12.09 -4.76 11.99
N GLN A 227 -11.71 -3.72 12.75
CA GLN A 227 -12.31 -2.40 12.61
C GLN A 227 -11.95 -1.75 11.28
N SER A 228 -10.68 -1.82 10.88
CA SER A 228 -10.24 -1.29 9.57
C SER A 228 -10.96 -1.96 8.41
N PHE A 229 -11.15 -3.29 8.45
CA PHE A 229 -11.92 -3.99 7.44
C PHE A 229 -13.39 -3.59 7.41
N LYS A 230 -14.03 -3.44 8.57
CA LYS A 230 -15.43 -2.95 8.64
C LYS A 230 -15.56 -1.61 7.95
N ASP A 231 -14.74 -0.63 8.36
CA ASP A 231 -14.79 0.72 7.83
C ASP A 231 -14.54 0.75 6.31
N THR A 232 -13.62 -0.10 5.83
CA THR A 232 -13.32 -0.23 4.39
C THR A 232 -14.49 -0.82 3.61
N VAL A 233 -15.12 -1.89 4.12
CA VAL A 233 -16.25 -2.53 3.46
C VAL A 233 -17.46 -1.60 3.41
N GLU A 234 -17.73 -0.84 4.47
CA GLU A 234 -18.81 0.17 4.44
C GLU A 234 -18.55 1.26 3.38
N VAL A 235 -17.32 1.75 3.25
CA VAL A 235 -16.96 2.66 2.15
C VAL A 235 -17.21 2.02 0.78
N LEU A 236 -16.85 0.74 0.62
CA LEU A 236 -17.08 0.05 -0.64
C LEU A 236 -18.58 -0.14 -0.91
N LYS A 237 -19.41 -0.43 0.08
CA LYS A 237 -20.88 -0.46 -0.06
C LYS A 237 -21.45 0.87 -0.50
N GLU A 238 -20.98 1.96 0.08
CA GLU A 238 -21.45 3.30 -0.28
C GLU A 238 -21.04 3.70 -1.70
N LYS A 239 -19.84 3.30 -2.13
CA LYS A 239 -19.22 3.77 -3.39
C LYS A 239 -19.32 2.79 -4.54
N THR A 240 -19.73 1.56 -4.28
CA THR A 240 -19.88 0.51 -5.28
C THR A 240 -21.23 -0.18 -5.08
N CYS A 241 -21.98 -0.42 -6.16
CA CYS A 241 -23.26 -1.14 -6.09
C CYS A 241 -23.10 -2.65 -5.81
N LEU A 242 -21.95 -3.08 -5.28
CA LEU A 242 -21.57 -4.50 -5.19
C LEU A 242 -22.27 -5.26 -4.07
N PHE A 243 -22.95 -4.55 -3.18
CA PHE A 243 -23.57 -5.10 -1.98
C PHE A 243 -25.07 -4.81 -1.86
N ASP A 244 -25.69 -4.33 -2.94
CA ASP A 244 -27.15 -4.26 -2.99
C ASP A 244 -27.70 -5.69 -3.10
N ASP A 245 -28.46 -6.12 -2.08
CA ASP A 245 -29.14 -7.42 -2.00
C ASP A 245 -30.03 -7.74 -3.24
N HIS A 246 -30.34 -6.72 -4.04
CA HIS A 246 -31.13 -6.87 -5.27
C HIS A 246 -30.37 -7.46 -6.46
N MET A 247 -29.03 -7.42 -6.49
CA MET A 247 -28.23 -7.89 -7.65
C MET A 247 -27.65 -9.30 -7.48
N MET A 248 -27.62 -9.85 -6.25
CA MET A 248 -27.20 -11.24 -6.02
C MET A 248 -28.28 -12.27 -6.42
N SER A 249 -29.45 -11.81 -6.88
CA SER A 249 -30.56 -12.66 -7.33
C SER A 249 -30.76 -12.69 -8.86
N SER A 250 -30.03 -11.92 -9.67
CA SER A 250 -30.23 -11.90 -11.12
C SER A 250 -29.04 -12.45 -11.87
N THR A 251 -29.05 -13.78 -12.03
CA THR A 251 -28.69 -14.37 -13.33
C THR A 251 -29.51 -13.66 -14.41
N LEU A 252 -28.84 -13.13 -15.44
CA LEU A 252 -29.30 -12.69 -16.78
C LEU A 252 -28.88 -11.25 -17.10
N CYS A 253 -27.75 -11.12 -17.81
CA CYS A 253 -27.76 -10.76 -19.23
C CYS A 253 -26.45 -11.21 -19.88
#